data_AF-A0A240CB98-F1
#
_entry.id   AF-A0A240CB98-F1
#
_cell.length_a   1.000
_cell.length_b   1.000
_cell.length_c   1.000
_cell.angle_alpha   90.00
_cell.angle_beta   90.00
_cell.angle_gamma   90.00
#
_symmetry.space_group_name_H-M   'P 1'
#
loop_
_entity.id
_entity.type
_entity.pdbx_description
1 polymer ?
#
loop_
_entity_poly.entity_id
_entity_poly.type
_entity_poly.pdbx_seq_one_letter_code
_entity_poly.pdbx_strand_id
1 'polypeptide(L)'
;MNHEELESQLLLMKQSIDVLQETLAPDLKTKDLVLLRYGYRVQEIQRLNDYLFELTTNNEKVSKRVFRNKLCEIRNLPTIPMGQVNDILEGYKNSHLHVKVINDILRDN
;
A
#
# COMPACT_ATOMS: atom_id res chain seq x y z
N MET A 1 -21.85 12.55 16.88
CA MET A 1 -20.39 12.37 16.85
C MET A 1 -19.83 13.50 16.01
N ASN A 2 -19.01 14.36 16.60
CA ASN A 2 -18.36 15.42 15.85
C ASN A 2 -17.14 14.86 15.09
N HIS A 3 -16.54 15.69 14.23
CA HIS A 3 -15.44 15.26 13.38
C HIS A 3 -14.20 14.81 14.18
N GLU A 4 -13.84 15.54 15.24
CA GLU A 4 -12.69 15.26 16.09
C GLU A 4 -12.84 13.93 16.85
N GLU A 5 -14.04 13.65 17.38
CA GLU A 5 -14.37 12.38 18.03
C GLU A 5 -14.18 11.20 17.07
N LEU A 6 -14.63 11.35 15.82
CA LEU A 6 -14.47 10.32 14.79
C LEU A 6 -13.00 10.10 14.45
N GLU A 7 -12.22 11.17 14.23
CA GLU A 7 -10.79 11.06 13.94
C GLU A 7 -10.02 10.39 15.09
N SER A 8 -10.35 10.75 16.33
CA SER A 8 -9.78 10.11 17.52
C SER A 8 -10.10 8.62 17.58
N GLN A 9 -11.34 8.22 17.29
CA GLN A 9 -11.72 6.80 17.28
C GLN A 9 -11.00 6.02 16.18
N LEU A 10 -10.90 6.58 14.97
CA LEU A 10 -10.18 5.96 13.86
C LEU A 10 -8.69 5.77 14.17
N LEU A 11 -8.07 6.76 14.83
CA LEU A 11 -6.69 6.66 15.26
C LEU A 11 -6.48 5.52 16.28
N LEU A 12 -7.36 5.42 17.28
CA LEU A 12 -7.32 4.36 18.29
C LEU A 12 -7.50 2.97 17.66
N MET A 13 -8.40 2.84 16.67
CA MET A 13 -8.59 1.59 15.92
C MET A 13 -7.32 1.19 15.17
N LYS A 14 -6.70 2.15 14.46
CA LYS A 14 -5.43 1.91 13.75
C LYS A 14 -4.33 1.44 14.70
N GLN A 15 -4.15 2.13 15.83
CA GLN A 15 -3.16 1.76 16.84
C GLN A 15 -3.43 0.38 17.44
N SER A 16 -4.69 0.03 17.70
CA SER A 16 -5.06 -1.28 18.21
C SER A 16 -4.74 -2.39 17.19
N ILE A 17 -4.98 -2.14 15.91
CA ILE A 17 -4.61 -3.07 14.83
C ILE A 17 -3.09 -3.24 14.77
N ASP A 18 -2.32 -2.15 14.86
CA ASP A 18 -0.86 -2.20 14.86
C ASP A 18 -0.32 -3.04 16.03
N VAL A 19 -0.82 -2.84 17.25
CA VAL A 19 -0.43 -3.62 18.44
C VAL A 19 -0.80 -5.10 18.30
N LEU A 20 -1.99 -5.40 17.77
CA LEU A 20 -2.42 -6.79 17.56
C LEU A 20 -1.53 -7.51 16.55
N GLN A 21 -1.20 -6.84 15.45
CA GLN A 21 -0.25 -7.32 14.45
C GLN A 21 1.12 -7.61 15.10
N GLU A 22 1.66 -6.67 15.87
CA GLU A 22 2.99 -6.83 16.47
C GLU A 22 3.03 -8.00 17.47
N THR A 23 1.92 -8.21 18.20
CA THR A 23 1.83 -9.23 19.25
C THR A 23 1.50 -10.62 18.70
N LEU A 24 0.59 -10.70 17.73
CA LEU A 24 0.01 -11.98 17.29
C LEU A 24 0.60 -12.49 15.98
N ALA A 25 0.98 -11.59 15.07
CA ALA A 25 1.43 -11.95 13.73
C ALA A 25 2.39 -10.89 13.18
N PRO A 26 3.60 -10.76 13.75
CA PRO A 26 4.54 -9.68 13.39
C PRO A 26 4.94 -9.71 11.91
N ASP A 27 4.92 -10.90 11.31
CA ASP A 27 5.24 -11.12 9.89
C ASP A 27 4.05 -10.90 8.94
N LEU A 28 2.85 -10.61 9.48
CA LEU A 28 1.69 -10.31 8.66
C LEU A 28 1.90 -8.99 7.93
N LYS A 29 1.92 -9.06 6.59
CA LYS A 29 1.96 -7.89 5.72
C LYS A 29 1.00 -8.10 4.57
N THR A 30 -0.27 -7.72 4.74
CA THR A 30 -1.29 -7.77 3.68
C THR A 30 -1.48 -6.39 3.06
N LYS A 31 -2.05 -6.34 1.85
CA LYS A 31 -2.40 -5.09 1.16
C LYS A 31 -3.16 -4.14 2.08
N ASP A 32 -4.26 -4.60 2.66
CA ASP A 32 -5.16 -3.72 3.42
C ASP A 32 -4.48 -3.18 4.68
N LEU A 33 -3.69 -4.01 5.35
CA LEU A 33 -2.96 -3.57 6.54
C LEU A 33 -1.90 -2.52 6.20
N VAL A 34 -1.10 -2.76 5.16
CA VAL A 34 -0.06 -1.81 4.75
C VAL A 34 -0.67 -0.49 4.29
N LEU A 35 -1.75 -0.53 3.50
CA LEU A 35 -2.43 0.67 3.03
C LEU A 35 -3.09 1.44 4.19
N LEU A 36 -3.65 0.74 5.19
CA LEU A 36 -4.17 1.34 6.42
C LEU A 36 -3.05 2.04 7.22
N ARG A 37 -1.90 1.39 7.39
CA ARG A 37 -0.72 1.94 8.08
C ARG A 37 -0.24 3.25 7.46
N TYR A 38 -0.18 3.30 6.14
CA TYR A 38 0.20 4.50 5.40
C TYR A 38 -0.94 5.50 5.18
N GLY A 39 -2.15 5.20 5.69
CA GLY A 39 -3.30 6.10 5.66
C GLY A 39 -3.82 6.36 4.25
N TYR A 40 -3.85 5.34 3.39
CA TYR A 40 -4.44 5.43 2.06
C TYR A 40 -5.96 5.58 2.14
N ARG A 41 -6.50 6.54 1.40
CA ARG A 41 -7.94 6.75 1.25
C ARG A 41 -8.51 5.79 0.22
N VAL A 42 -9.80 5.49 0.32
CA VAL A 42 -10.50 4.58 -0.62
C VAL A 42 -10.24 4.94 -2.09
N GLN A 43 -10.28 6.22 -2.45
CA GLN A 43 -10.02 6.69 -3.81
C GLN A 43 -8.57 6.45 -4.25
N GLU A 44 -7.60 6.58 -3.35
CA GLU A 44 -6.19 6.33 -3.62
C GLU A 44 -5.93 4.83 -3.80
N ILE A 45 -6.57 4.00 -2.98
CA ILE A 45 -6.54 2.54 -3.08
C ILE A 45 -7.12 2.10 -4.43
N GLN A 46 -8.25 2.67 -4.83
CA GLN A 46 -8.87 2.36 -6.12
C GLN A 46 -7.93 2.68 -7.28
N ARG A 47 -7.36 3.91 -7.32
CA ARG A 47 -6.41 4.31 -8.37
C ARG A 47 -5.17 3.42 -8.42
N LEU A 48 -4.68 2.95 -7.27
CA LEU A 48 -3.55 2.03 -7.20
C LEU A 48 -3.92 0.64 -7.74
N ASN A 49 -5.11 0.14 -7.39
CA ASN A 49 -5.61 -1.14 -7.92
C ASN A 49 -5.80 -1.09 -9.43
N ASP A 50 -6.43 -0.02 -9.95
CA ASP A 50 -6.65 0.18 -11.38
C ASP A 50 -5.31 0.20 -12.14
N TYR A 51 -4.33 0.94 -11.60
CA TYR A 51 -2.99 0.98 -12.19
C TYR A 51 -2.31 -0.40 -12.23
N LEU A 52 -2.33 -1.16 -11.13
CA LEU A 52 -1.75 -2.50 -11.11
C LEU A 52 -2.51 -3.48 -12.02
N PHE A 53 -3.82 -3.30 -12.14
CA PHE A 53 -4.67 -4.06 -13.05
C PHE A 53 -4.33 -3.77 -14.53
N GLU A 54 -4.13 -2.51 -14.90
CA GLU A 54 -3.66 -2.12 -16.24
C GLU A 54 -2.31 -2.74 -16.57
N LEU A 55 -1.33 -2.62 -15.66
CA LEU A 55 0.00 -3.24 -15.84
C LEU A 55 -0.10 -4.75 -16.04
N THR A 56 -0.99 -5.41 -15.29
CA THR A 56 -1.20 -6.86 -15.38
C THR A 56 -1.83 -7.25 -16.70
N THR A 57 -2.87 -6.51 -17.12
CA THR A 57 -3.61 -6.77 -18.37
C THR A 57 -2.74 -6.56 -19.60
N ASN A 58 -1.93 -5.50 -19.59
CA ASN A 58 -1.04 -5.17 -20.70
C ASN A 58 0.31 -5.90 -20.64
N ASN A 59 0.56 -6.68 -19.58
CA ASN A 59 1.83 -7.35 -19.31
C ASN A 59 3.03 -6.36 -19.36
N GLU A 60 2.80 -5.15 -18.87
CA GLU A 60 3.77 -4.07 -18.83
C GLU A 60 4.75 -4.24 -17.67
N LYS A 61 6.01 -3.93 -17.93
CA LYS A 61 7.06 -3.90 -16.91
C LYS A 61 7.42 -2.47 -16.58
N VAL A 62 7.35 -2.13 -15.30
CA VAL A 62 7.74 -0.82 -14.80
C VAL A 62 8.85 -0.95 -13.78
N SER A 63 9.73 0.04 -13.74
CA SER A 63 10.78 0.10 -12.73
C SER A 63 10.22 0.45 -11.37
N LYS A 64 10.95 0.07 -10.30
CA LYS A 64 10.57 0.46 -8.93
C LYS A 64 10.51 1.98 -8.75
N ARG A 65 11.35 2.72 -9.49
CA ARG A 65 11.31 4.19 -9.56
C ARG A 65 10.04 4.72 -10.22
N VAL A 66 9.60 4.13 -11.33
CA VAL A 66 8.35 4.52 -12.01
C VAL A 66 7.14 4.23 -11.11
N PHE A 67 7.13 3.07 -10.45
CA PHE A 67 6.10 2.72 -9.48
C PHE A 67 6.04 3.72 -8.32
N ARG A 68 7.19 4.11 -7.75
CA ARG A 68 7.27 5.16 -6.72
C ARG A 68 6.69 6.49 -7.21
N ASN A 69 7.01 6.91 -8.43
CA ASN A 69 6.46 8.14 -9.01
C ASN A 69 4.92 8.07 -9.13
N LYS A 70 4.39 6.91 -9.53
CA LYS A 70 2.94 6.70 -9.58
C LYS A 70 2.29 6.77 -8.19
N LEU A 71 2.94 6.24 -7.15
CA LEU A 71 2.48 6.39 -5.77
C LEU A 71 2.47 7.86 -5.33
N CYS A 72 3.51 8.63 -5.66
CA CYS A 72 3.55 10.08 -5.39
C CYS A 72 2.39 10.82 -6.08
N GLU A 73 2.10 10.50 -7.34
CA GLU A 73 0.97 11.06 -8.10
C GLU A 73 -0.39 10.72 -7.46
N ILE A 74 -0.60 9.45 -7.08
CA ILE A 74 -1.84 8.99 -6.45
C ILE A 74 -2.07 9.70 -5.11
N ARG A 75 -0.99 9.87 -4.33
CA ARG A 75 -1.01 10.44 -2.98
C ARG A 75 -0.93 11.97 -2.95
N ASN A 76 -0.68 12.61 -4.08
CA ASN A 76 -0.36 14.04 -4.15
C ASN A 76 0.77 14.44 -3.17
N LEU A 77 1.84 13.64 -3.13
CA LEU A 77 3.01 13.87 -2.27
C LEU A 77 4.27 14.14 -3.11
N PRO A 78 5.18 15.01 -2.65
CA PRO A 78 6.41 15.30 -3.39
C PRO A 78 7.34 14.08 -3.45
N THR A 79 7.34 13.25 -2.41
CA THR A 79 8.16 12.04 -2.36
C THR A 79 7.59 11.03 -1.37
N ILE A 80 7.83 9.76 -1.64
CA ILE A 80 7.50 8.63 -0.76
C ILE A 80 8.79 7.85 -0.47
N PRO A 81 9.11 7.50 0.79
CA PRO A 81 10.29 6.70 1.12
C PRO A 81 10.27 5.32 0.45
N MET A 82 11.43 4.80 0.04
CA MET A 82 11.49 3.50 -0.64
C MET A 82 11.07 2.33 0.26
N GLY A 83 11.20 2.47 1.59
CA GLY A 83 10.65 1.51 2.56
C GLY A 83 9.14 1.35 2.40
N GLN A 84 8.40 2.47 2.29
CA GLN A 84 6.96 2.44 2.04
C GLN A 84 6.63 1.80 0.69
N VAL A 85 7.43 2.07 -0.35
CA VAL A 85 7.25 1.45 -1.67
C VAL A 85 7.36 -0.08 -1.57
N ASN A 86 8.39 -0.58 -0.88
CA ASN A 86 8.62 -2.00 -0.70
C ASN A 86 7.52 -2.65 0.13
N ASP A 87 7.10 -2.04 1.23
CA ASP A 87 6.00 -2.57 2.06
C ASP A 87 4.69 -2.69 1.26
N ILE A 88 4.37 -1.70 0.43
CA ILE A 88 3.18 -1.75 -0.42
C ILE A 88 3.27 -2.92 -1.40
N LEU A 89 4.40 -3.06 -2.10
CA LEU A 89 4.61 -4.17 -3.04
C LEU A 89 4.52 -5.53 -2.33
N GLU A 90 5.16 -5.68 -1.16
CA GLU A 90 5.05 -6.89 -0.33
C GLU A 90 3.62 -7.16 0.12
N GLY A 91 2.87 -6.13 0.54
CA GLY A 91 1.47 -6.24 0.95
C GLY A 91 0.59 -6.81 -0.16
N TYR A 92 0.70 -6.28 -1.38
CA TYR A 92 -0.04 -6.81 -2.52
C TYR A 92 0.41 -8.24 -2.90
N LYS A 93 1.71 -8.53 -2.88
CA LYS A 93 2.25 -9.87 -3.15
C LYS A 93 1.70 -10.92 -2.18
N ASN A 94 1.72 -10.62 -0.88
CA ASN A 94 1.24 -11.52 0.17
C ASN A 94 -0.29 -11.66 0.17
N SER A 95 -1.00 -10.68 -0.38
CA SER A 95 -2.43 -10.78 -0.69
C SER A 95 -2.72 -11.54 -2.00
N HIS A 96 -1.71 -12.12 -2.65
CA HIS A 96 -1.83 -12.87 -3.91
C HIS A 96 -2.39 -12.05 -5.09
N LEU A 97 -2.16 -10.74 -5.08
CA LEU A 97 -2.63 -9.81 -6.12
C LEU A 97 -1.49 -9.41 -7.04
N HIS A 98 -1.71 -9.42 -8.36
CA HIS A 98 -0.75 -8.94 -9.37
C HIS A 98 0.68 -9.50 -9.23
N VAL A 99 0.81 -10.74 -8.71
CA VAL A 99 2.08 -11.32 -8.22
C VAL A 99 3.21 -11.26 -9.25
N LYS A 100 2.92 -11.48 -10.53
CA LYS A 100 3.91 -11.42 -11.62
C LYS A 100 4.49 -10.01 -11.76
N VAL A 101 3.63 -9.01 -11.93
CA VAL A 101 4.01 -7.60 -12.07
C VAL A 101 4.78 -7.14 -10.84
N ILE A 102 4.32 -7.47 -9.64
CA ILE A 102 4.97 -7.08 -8.40
C ILE A 102 6.36 -7.69 -8.27
N ASN A 103 6.52 -8.98 -8.58
CA ASN A 103 7.83 -9.61 -8.54
C ASN A 103 8.80 -8.98 -9.55
N ASP A 104 8.32 -8.57 -10.72
CA ASP A 104 9.13 -7.85 -11.71
C ASP A 104 9.59 -6.48 -11.14
N ILE A 105 8.70 -5.72 -10.50
CA ILE A 105 9.04 -4.44 -9.87
C ILE A 105 10.01 -4.62 -8.69
N LEU A 106 9.80 -5.63 -7.85
CA LEU A 106 10.63 -5.88 -6.67
C LEU A 106 12.08 -6.25 -7.03
N ARG A 107 12.28 -6.96 -8.16
CA ARG A 107 13.60 -7.37 -8.67
C ARG A 107 14.43 -6.24 -9.25
N ASP A 108 13.78 -5.13 -9.63
CA ASP A 108 14.45 -3.94 -10.14
C ASP A 108 15.06 -3.15 -8.96
N ASN A 109 16.39 -3.05 -8.92
CA ASN A 109 17.16 -2.43 -7.82
C ASN A 109 17.23 -0.90 -7.96
#